data_AF-A0A3B5MXV7-F1
#
_entry.id   AF-A0A3B5MXV7-F1
#
_cell.length_a   1.000
_cell.length_b   1.000
_cell.length_c   1.000
_cell.angle_alpha   90.00
_cell.angle_beta   90.00
_cell.angle_gamma   90.00
#
_symmetry.space_group_name_H-M   'P 1'
#
loop_
_entity.id
_entity.type
_entity.pdbx_description
1 polymer ?
#
loop_
_entity_poly.entity_id
_entity_poly.type
_entity_poly.pdbx_seq_one_letter_code
_entity_poly.pdbx_strand_id
1 'polypeptide(L)'
;QQGTKGPRLILGRLTAQTRDMDDINLHYRFLNWRRRIREIRDVRAVRYRDRWRNMFRDGDMLRYHGDSDEVGCFVSGRPLSKKRRYFEVTVNDTGVRGMIAVGLVPQSHKLDHQPGWLPNSVAFHADDGKLYNGSTVGQQFGAKCCRGDKIGCGISFDSDDGQITVYFTKNGEEIGSVEIPASPEDLYPAVGMHSLGEEVVLDLNAEWRMEEDDGQMIVDSHEEDWSRLHDVKVTGTLLEYMGKGKGIMDVGLAQARRPLNPRFHYYELEITDAGEKCYIALGLARRDYPKDKHPGWNKGSIAYHADDGKLFHGSGVGDPFGPRCFEGDIMGCGIMFPRDFSVDGGGERPHVVSLS
;
A
#
# COMPACT_ATOMS: atom_id res chain seq x y z
N GLN A 1 -12.92 24.18 -37.73
CA GLN A 1 -13.24 24.74 -36.41
C GLN A 1 -12.06 24.43 -35.50
N GLN A 2 -11.29 25.44 -35.11
CA GLN A 2 -10.23 25.28 -34.11
C GLN A 2 -10.92 25.02 -32.77
N GLY A 3 -10.82 23.80 -32.26
CA GLY A 3 -11.27 23.49 -30.90
C GLY A 3 -10.29 24.15 -29.93
N THR A 4 -10.77 25.12 -29.16
CA THR A 4 -10.03 25.67 -28.03
C THR A 4 -9.78 24.54 -27.05
N LYS A 5 -8.50 24.18 -26.85
CA LYS A 5 -8.09 23.14 -25.90
C LYS A 5 -8.30 23.67 -24.48
N GLY A 6 -9.00 22.91 -23.65
CA GLY A 6 -9.16 23.22 -22.23
C GLY A 6 -7.85 23.01 -21.47
N PRO A 7 -7.73 23.54 -20.23
CA PRO A 7 -6.55 23.34 -19.40
C PRO A 7 -6.26 21.86 -19.14
N ARG A 8 -4.97 21.54 -18.99
CA ARG A 8 -4.47 20.18 -18.75
C ARG A 8 -3.49 20.15 -17.58
N LEU A 9 -3.63 19.18 -16.69
CA LEU A 9 -2.81 19.02 -15.47
C LEU A 9 -2.21 17.62 -15.39
N ILE A 10 -0.98 17.49 -14.87
CA ILE A 10 -0.37 16.18 -14.55
C ILE A 10 -0.28 16.01 -13.03
N LEU A 11 -0.68 14.84 -12.51
CA LEU A 11 -0.52 14.50 -11.09
C LEU A 11 0.96 14.19 -10.75
N GLY A 12 1.51 14.92 -9.78
CA GLY A 12 2.85 14.73 -9.20
C GLY A 12 2.83 13.91 -7.89
N ARG A 13 3.97 13.26 -7.58
CA ARG A 13 4.13 12.25 -6.51
C ARG A 13 3.57 12.65 -5.13
N LEU A 14 2.87 11.71 -4.48
CA LEU A 14 2.66 11.69 -3.03
C LEU A 14 4.00 11.49 -2.29
N THR A 15 4.58 12.56 -1.72
CA THR A 15 5.81 12.48 -0.92
C THR A 15 5.65 13.10 0.47
N ALA A 16 6.39 12.55 1.44
CA ALA A 16 6.50 13.07 2.79
C ALA A 16 7.80 13.89 2.89
N GLN A 17 7.72 15.16 3.27
CA GLN A 17 8.90 15.94 3.67
C GLN A 17 8.64 16.71 4.97
N THR A 18 9.63 16.66 5.87
CA THR A 18 9.69 17.41 7.13
C THR A 18 10.95 18.27 7.15
N ARG A 19 10.85 19.55 7.55
CA ARG A 19 12.00 20.41 7.91
C ARG A 19 11.76 21.19 9.20
N ASP A 20 12.86 21.39 9.94
CA ASP A 20 13.02 21.82 11.33
C ASP A 20 12.92 23.34 11.60
N MET A 21 12.69 23.68 12.89
CA MET A 21 13.25 24.86 13.58
C MET A 21 13.46 24.60 15.09
N ASP A 22 14.56 25.16 15.64
CA ASP A 22 15.19 24.96 16.96
C ASP A 22 14.59 25.83 18.11
N ASP A 23 14.95 25.83 19.42
CA ASP A 23 16.05 25.21 20.17
C ASP A 23 15.85 25.21 21.73
N ILE A 24 16.75 24.53 22.44
CA ILE A 24 17.13 24.62 23.89
C ILE A 24 16.28 23.85 24.91
N ASN A 25 14.94 23.79 24.82
CA ASN A 25 14.16 22.91 25.72
C ASN A 25 14.19 21.43 25.27
N LEU A 26 14.83 21.18 24.13
CA LEU A 26 14.96 19.89 23.49
C LEU A 26 15.90 18.97 24.26
N HIS A 27 17.03 19.42 24.83
CA HIS A 27 18.10 18.52 25.28
C HIS A 27 17.67 17.52 26.38
N TYR A 28 16.99 18.00 27.42
CA TYR A 28 16.48 17.15 28.50
C TYR A 28 15.29 16.27 28.06
N ARG A 29 14.45 16.77 27.14
CA ARG A 29 13.39 15.98 26.50
C ARG A 29 13.99 14.96 25.52
N PHE A 30 15.10 15.26 24.85
CA PHE A 30 15.81 14.41 23.90
C PHE A 30 16.51 13.25 24.58
N LEU A 31 17.10 13.44 25.75
CA LEU A 31 17.73 12.35 26.51
C LEU A 31 16.69 11.33 27.00
N ASN A 32 15.58 11.83 27.57
CA ASN A 32 14.46 10.99 28.00
C ASN A 32 13.71 10.36 26.80
N TRP A 33 13.56 11.10 25.71
CA TRP A 33 13.02 10.61 24.43
C TRP A 33 13.94 9.58 23.78
N ARG A 34 15.26 9.73 23.80
CA ARG A 34 16.21 8.73 23.28
C ARG A 34 16.20 7.46 24.11
N ARG A 35 16.04 7.55 25.44
CA ARG A 35 15.85 6.37 26.31
C ARG A 35 14.55 5.64 25.99
N ARG A 36 13.46 6.40 25.86
CA ARG A 36 12.12 5.87 25.56
C ARG A 36 11.97 5.38 24.12
N ILE A 37 12.65 6.02 23.15
CA ILE A 37 12.82 5.54 21.77
C ILE A 37 13.68 4.29 21.77
N ARG A 38 14.74 4.22 22.57
CA ARG A 38 15.57 3.01 22.65
C ARG A 38 14.74 1.85 23.19
N GLU A 39 13.99 2.05 24.28
CA GLU A 39 13.02 1.07 24.80
C GLU A 39 11.92 0.72 23.78
N ILE A 40 11.32 1.68 23.07
CA ILE A 40 10.29 1.42 22.03
C ILE A 40 10.90 0.74 20.80
N ARG A 41 12.11 1.12 20.39
CA ARG A 41 12.85 0.49 19.29
C ARG A 41 13.29 -0.91 19.70
N ASP A 42 13.64 -1.16 20.96
CA ASP A 42 14.01 -2.48 21.47
C ASP A 42 12.76 -3.37 21.54
N VAL A 43 11.61 -2.87 22.04
CA VAL A 43 10.32 -3.58 22.03
C VAL A 43 9.83 -3.84 20.59
N ARG A 44 9.94 -2.87 19.68
CA ARG A 44 9.61 -3.07 18.24
C ARG A 44 10.63 -3.95 17.53
N ALA A 45 11.91 -3.89 17.87
CA ALA A 45 12.95 -4.73 17.28
C ALA A 45 12.81 -6.20 17.70
N VAL A 46 12.29 -6.48 18.90
CA VAL A 46 11.89 -7.84 19.30
C VAL A 46 10.66 -8.30 18.52
N ARG A 47 9.69 -7.40 18.26
CA ARG A 47 8.46 -7.74 17.53
C ARG A 47 8.67 -8.02 16.03
N TYR A 48 9.68 -7.40 15.40
CA TYR A 48 9.95 -7.52 13.95
C TYR A 48 11.23 -8.31 13.63
N ARG A 49 11.49 -9.37 14.38
CA ARG A 49 12.60 -10.30 14.14
C ARG A 49 12.07 -11.60 13.58
N ASP A 50 12.79 -12.15 12.61
CA ASP A 50 12.53 -13.50 12.15
C ASP A 50 12.68 -14.48 13.32
N ARG A 51 11.84 -15.51 13.32
CA ARG A 51 11.86 -16.56 14.33
C ARG A 51 12.01 -17.89 13.63
N TRP A 52 12.88 -18.76 14.13
CA TRP A 52 12.99 -20.11 13.59
C TRP A 52 13.45 -21.11 14.63
N ARG A 53 13.13 -22.39 14.40
CA ARG A 53 13.59 -23.55 15.17
C ARG A 53 13.94 -24.66 14.20
N ASN A 54 14.99 -25.43 14.50
CA ASN A 54 15.46 -26.57 13.70
C ASN A 54 15.74 -26.21 12.23
N MET A 55 16.16 -24.97 12.02
CA MET A 55 16.50 -24.40 10.73
C MET A 55 17.83 -23.66 10.86
N PHE A 56 18.67 -23.74 9.84
CA PHE A 56 19.82 -22.89 9.66
C PHE A 56 19.49 -21.82 8.60
N ARG A 57 19.95 -20.59 8.83
CA ARG A 57 19.75 -19.47 7.90
C ARG A 57 21.07 -18.80 7.56
N ASP A 58 21.32 -18.64 6.27
CA ASP A 58 22.44 -17.87 5.71
C ASP A 58 21.93 -16.94 4.62
N GLY A 59 21.83 -15.65 4.94
CA GLY A 59 21.14 -14.67 4.09
C GLY A 59 19.70 -15.07 3.81
N ASP A 60 19.39 -15.31 2.54
CA ASP A 60 18.07 -15.72 2.05
C ASP A 60 17.92 -17.25 1.96
N MET A 61 18.96 -18.01 2.25
CA MET A 61 18.93 -19.46 2.23
C MET A 61 18.47 -20.02 3.58
N LEU A 62 17.52 -20.95 3.53
CA LEU A 62 17.03 -21.70 4.68
C LEU A 62 17.31 -23.19 4.46
N ARG A 63 17.86 -23.84 5.49
CA ARG A 63 18.17 -25.28 5.49
C ARG A 63 17.57 -25.94 6.71
N TYR A 64 17.08 -27.16 6.54
CA TYR A 64 16.69 -28.00 7.66
C TYR A 64 17.91 -28.33 8.53
N HIS A 65 17.76 -28.18 9.85
CA HIS A 65 18.82 -28.44 10.83
C HIS A 65 18.20 -29.00 12.12
N GLY A 66 17.25 -29.93 11.98
CA GLY A 66 16.68 -30.71 13.07
C GLY A 66 17.10 -32.18 13.02
N ASP A 67 16.72 -32.94 14.04
CA ASP A 67 16.90 -34.38 14.08
C ASP A 67 15.73 -35.11 13.38
N SER A 68 15.89 -36.40 13.05
CA SER A 68 14.81 -37.19 12.44
C SER A 68 13.54 -37.10 13.30
N ASP A 69 12.43 -36.71 12.68
CA ASP A 69 11.08 -36.49 13.27
C ASP A 69 10.76 -35.09 13.83
N GLU A 70 11.72 -34.18 13.95
CA GLU A 70 11.41 -32.81 14.38
C GLU A 70 11.00 -31.89 13.22
N VAL A 71 10.01 -31.03 13.43
CA VAL A 71 9.67 -29.99 12.43
C VAL A 71 10.61 -28.81 12.60
N GLY A 72 11.18 -28.36 11.48
CA GLY A 72 11.78 -27.05 11.33
C GLY A 72 10.78 -26.04 10.81
N CYS A 73 10.75 -24.84 11.40
CA CYS A 73 9.84 -23.79 10.97
C CYS A 73 10.53 -22.43 11.09
N PHE A 74 10.41 -21.63 10.04
CA PHE A 74 10.84 -20.26 9.92
C PHE A 74 9.61 -19.37 9.76
N VAL A 75 9.56 -18.26 10.49
CA VAL A 75 8.56 -17.22 10.38
C VAL A 75 9.29 -15.89 10.21
N SER A 76 8.97 -15.17 9.15
CA SER A 76 9.58 -13.88 8.88
C SER A 76 9.24 -12.83 9.95
N GLY A 77 10.08 -11.82 10.08
CA GLY A 77 9.93 -10.76 11.05
C GLY A 77 8.87 -9.71 10.66
N ARG A 78 8.33 -9.75 9.44
CA ARG A 78 7.33 -8.78 8.99
C ARG A 78 6.17 -9.48 8.28
N PRO A 79 4.93 -9.04 8.53
CA PRO A 79 3.80 -9.61 7.83
C PRO A 79 3.73 -9.12 6.39
N LEU A 80 2.94 -9.84 5.58
CA LEU A 80 2.51 -9.32 4.30
C LEU A 80 1.63 -8.07 4.51
N SER A 81 1.64 -7.19 3.52
CA SER A 81 0.92 -5.92 3.55
C SER A 81 0.51 -5.51 2.14
N LYS A 82 -0.33 -4.49 1.99
CA LYS A 82 -0.69 -3.94 0.67
C LYS A 82 0.50 -3.58 -0.24
N LYS A 83 1.68 -3.30 0.33
CA LYS A 83 2.91 -2.99 -0.43
C LYS A 83 3.79 -4.22 -0.71
N ARG A 84 3.65 -5.28 0.09
CA ARG A 84 4.45 -6.51 0.04
C ARG A 84 3.46 -7.65 0.19
N ARG A 85 2.78 -7.97 -0.90
CA ARG A 85 1.63 -8.88 -0.92
C ARG A 85 2.00 -10.30 -1.28
N TYR A 86 3.25 -10.53 -1.69
CA TYR A 86 3.69 -11.76 -2.29
C TYR A 86 5.14 -12.04 -1.89
N PHE A 87 5.50 -13.32 -1.79
CA PHE A 87 6.86 -13.79 -1.60
C PHE A 87 7.03 -15.13 -2.31
N GLU A 88 8.27 -15.47 -2.65
CA GLU A 88 8.60 -16.72 -3.33
C GLU A 88 9.62 -17.54 -2.54
N VAL A 89 9.56 -18.84 -2.73
CA VAL A 89 10.48 -19.84 -2.17
C VAL A 89 10.93 -20.76 -3.29
N THR A 90 12.22 -20.73 -3.62
CA THR A 90 12.81 -21.64 -4.60
C THR A 90 13.34 -22.88 -3.90
N VAL A 91 12.89 -24.06 -4.32
CA VAL A 91 13.36 -25.34 -3.75
C VAL A 91 14.74 -25.66 -4.31
N ASN A 92 15.80 -25.54 -3.49
CA ASN A 92 17.15 -25.88 -3.93
C ASN A 92 17.47 -27.37 -3.74
N ASP A 93 16.93 -27.96 -2.67
CA ASP A 93 17.01 -29.40 -2.41
C ASP A 93 15.75 -29.86 -1.67
N THR A 94 15.15 -30.96 -2.14
CA THR A 94 13.96 -31.57 -1.51
C THR A 94 14.32 -32.39 -0.28
N GLY A 95 15.61 -32.67 -0.04
CA GLY A 95 16.02 -33.59 1.01
C GLY A 95 15.43 -34.99 0.83
N VAL A 96 15.27 -35.70 1.95
CA VAL A 96 14.83 -37.11 1.95
C VAL A 96 13.33 -37.26 1.65
N ARG A 97 12.49 -36.36 2.15
CA ARG A 97 11.01 -36.48 2.07
C ARG A 97 10.34 -35.36 1.29
N GLY A 98 10.99 -34.22 1.06
CA GLY A 98 10.39 -33.08 0.35
C GLY A 98 9.31 -32.34 1.14
N MET A 99 9.25 -32.52 2.46
CA MET A 99 8.20 -31.97 3.34
C MET A 99 8.45 -30.49 3.64
N ILE A 100 8.50 -29.71 2.57
CA ILE A 100 8.67 -28.27 2.56
C ILE A 100 7.29 -27.64 2.45
N ALA A 101 6.92 -26.85 3.45
CA ALA A 101 5.67 -26.10 3.46
C ALA A 101 5.95 -24.60 3.27
N VAL A 102 5.16 -23.94 2.42
CA VAL A 102 5.26 -22.50 2.16
C VAL A 102 3.89 -21.88 2.40
N GLY A 103 3.83 -20.82 3.22
CA GLY A 103 2.54 -20.22 3.53
C GLY A 103 2.58 -19.06 4.50
N LEU A 104 1.43 -18.81 5.13
CA LEU A 104 1.17 -17.70 6.03
C LEU A 104 0.73 -18.20 7.40
N VAL A 105 1.27 -17.58 8.44
CA VAL A 105 1.00 -17.93 9.84
C VAL A 105 0.79 -16.67 10.69
N PRO A 106 0.11 -16.75 11.84
CA PRO A 106 0.05 -15.64 12.78
C PRO A 106 1.39 -15.41 13.48
N GLN A 107 1.58 -14.22 14.05
CA GLN A 107 2.81 -13.88 14.79
C GLN A 107 3.15 -14.90 15.89
N SER A 108 2.14 -15.48 16.54
CA SER A 108 2.24 -16.41 17.66
C SER A 108 2.44 -17.88 17.26
N HIS A 109 2.56 -18.19 15.96
CA HIS A 109 2.66 -19.57 15.48
C HIS A 109 3.83 -20.32 16.11
N LYS A 110 3.58 -21.59 16.48
CA LYS A 110 4.58 -22.45 17.10
C LYS A 110 5.59 -22.93 16.05
N LEU A 111 6.88 -22.96 16.42
CA LEU A 111 7.97 -23.26 15.48
C LEU A 111 8.30 -24.76 15.38
N ASP A 112 7.50 -25.61 16.01
CA ASP A 112 7.59 -27.08 15.98
C ASP A 112 6.41 -27.72 15.22
N HIS A 113 5.68 -26.91 14.45
CA HIS A 113 4.58 -27.33 13.58
C HIS A 113 4.77 -26.72 12.19
N GLN A 114 4.29 -27.44 11.17
CA GLN A 114 4.32 -26.92 9.81
C GLN A 114 3.29 -25.78 9.66
N PRO A 115 3.61 -24.75 8.84
CA PRO A 115 2.61 -23.83 8.34
C PRO A 115 1.39 -24.57 7.78
N GLY A 116 0.18 -24.08 8.08
CA GLY A 116 -1.09 -24.69 7.66
C GLY A 116 -1.66 -25.73 8.62
N TRP A 117 -0.88 -26.30 9.55
CA TRP A 117 -1.37 -27.33 10.49
C TRP A 117 -2.13 -26.77 11.69
N LEU A 118 -1.84 -25.54 12.10
CA LEU A 118 -2.45 -24.90 13.27
C LEU A 118 -3.46 -23.84 12.86
N PRO A 119 -4.49 -23.54 13.68
CA PRO A 119 -5.50 -22.52 13.38
C PRO A 119 -4.90 -21.17 12.94
N ASN A 120 -5.64 -20.46 12.08
CA ASN A 120 -5.24 -19.17 11.50
C ASN A 120 -3.98 -19.21 10.64
N SER A 121 -3.54 -20.40 10.21
CA SER A 121 -2.45 -20.56 9.25
C SER A 121 -2.88 -21.32 8.02
N VAL A 122 -2.25 -20.99 6.89
CA VAL A 122 -2.52 -21.60 5.58
C VAL A 122 -1.21 -21.83 4.85
N ALA A 123 -1.05 -23.00 4.24
CA ALA A 123 0.17 -23.31 3.50
C ALA A 123 -0.04 -24.35 2.41
N PHE A 124 0.78 -24.26 1.38
CA PHE A 124 0.95 -25.27 0.35
C PHE A 124 2.15 -26.15 0.69
N HIS A 125 1.97 -27.47 0.62
CA HIS A 125 3.00 -28.47 0.96
C HIS A 125 3.56 -29.11 -0.30
N ALA A 126 4.88 -29.05 -0.47
CA ALA A 126 5.59 -29.44 -1.69
C ALA A 126 5.57 -30.96 -1.94
N ASP A 127 5.60 -31.79 -0.90
CA ASP A 127 5.69 -33.25 -0.99
C ASP A 127 4.42 -33.90 -1.52
N ASP A 128 3.26 -33.30 -1.31
CA ASP A 128 1.96 -33.86 -1.69
C ASP A 128 1.09 -32.94 -2.55
N GLY A 129 1.48 -31.67 -2.71
CA GLY A 129 0.75 -30.69 -3.49
C GLY A 129 -0.58 -30.28 -2.85
N LYS A 130 -0.74 -30.48 -1.54
CA LYS A 130 -1.98 -30.14 -0.85
C LYS A 130 -1.92 -28.78 -0.17
N LEU A 131 -3.12 -28.21 0.01
CA LEU A 131 -3.36 -27.03 0.83
C LEU A 131 -3.74 -27.46 2.25
N TYR A 132 -3.05 -26.92 3.24
CA TYR A 132 -3.34 -27.08 4.65
C TYR A 132 -3.82 -25.75 5.22
N ASN A 133 -5.00 -25.72 5.83
CA ASN A 133 -5.63 -24.49 6.34
C ASN A 133 -6.19 -24.74 7.75
N GLY A 134 -5.38 -24.49 8.78
CA GLY A 134 -5.78 -24.69 10.16
C GLY A 134 -5.90 -26.14 10.63
N SER A 135 -5.41 -27.12 9.86
CA SER A 135 -5.66 -28.55 10.08
C SER A 135 -4.49 -29.40 9.57
N THR A 136 -4.26 -30.55 10.19
CA THR A 136 -3.27 -31.56 9.75
C THR A 136 -3.77 -32.43 8.59
N VAL A 137 -4.99 -32.20 8.11
CA VAL A 137 -5.57 -32.88 6.95
C VAL A 137 -5.56 -31.92 5.76
N GLY A 138 -4.67 -32.18 4.82
CA GLY A 138 -4.54 -31.38 3.59
C GLY A 138 -5.63 -31.70 2.56
N GLN A 139 -5.98 -30.71 1.75
CA GLN A 139 -6.91 -30.82 0.63
C GLN A 139 -6.14 -30.78 -0.69
N GLN A 140 -6.54 -31.59 -1.67
CA GLN A 140 -5.90 -31.58 -2.99
C GLN A 140 -6.00 -30.17 -3.60
N PHE A 141 -4.86 -29.63 -4.02
CA PHE A 141 -4.80 -28.23 -4.46
C PHE A 141 -3.94 -28.05 -5.72
N GLY A 142 -2.73 -28.58 -5.73
CA GLY A 142 -1.78 -28.49 -6.83
C GLY A 142 -0.99 -29.75 -7.08
N ALA A 143 -0.03 -29.65 -8.00
CA ALA A 143 0.97 -30.69 -8.21
C ALA A 143 2.10 -30.59 -7.18
N LYS A 144 2.71 -31.71 -6.81
CA LYS A 144 3.92 -31.77 -5.99
C LYS A 144 5.05 -30.91 -6.59
N CYS A 145 5.96 -30.42 -5.75
CA CYS A 145 7.15 -29.69 -6.17
C CYS A 145 8.42 -30.53 -6.11
N CYS A 146 9.35 -30.21 -7.00
CA CYS A 146 10.67 -30.82 -7.11
C CYS A 146 11.76 -29.76 -6.96
N ARG A 147 13.02 -30.21 -6.90
CA ARG A 147 14.18 -29.31 -6.97
C ARG A 147 14.10 -28.40 -8.20
N GLY A 148 14.31 -27.11 -7.99
CA GLY A 148 14.23 -26.05 -8.99
C GLY A 148 12.86 -25.39 -9.08
N ASP A 149 11.80 -26.03 -8.57
CA ASP A 149 10.47 -25.41 -8.56
C ASP A 149 10.45 -24.21 -7.62
N LYS A 150 9.68 -23.20 -8.02
CA LYS A 150 9.44 -21.99 -7.27
C LYS A 150 8.00 -21.95 -6.78
N ILE A 151 7.82 -21.85 -5.48
CA ILE A 151 6.52 -21.76 -4.82
C ILE A 151 6.32 -20.32 -4.37
N GLY A 152 5.28 -19.67 -4.86
CA GLY A 152 4.91 -18.34 -4.37
C GLY A 152 3.63 -18.36 -3.57
N CYS A 153 3.52 -17.42 -2.63
CA CYS A 153 2.35 -17.25 -1.79
C CYS A 153 2.05 -15.75 -1.66
N GLY A 154 0.79 -15.38 -1.88
CA GLY A 154 0.37 -13.99 -1.79
C GLY A 154 -1.03 -13.80 -1.24
N ILE A 155 -1.34 -12.53 -0.96
CA ILE A 155 -2.64 -12.09 -0.46
C ILE A 155 -3.27 -11.07 -1.42
N SER A 156 -4.57 -11.22 -1.64
CA SER A 156 -5.42 -10.19 -2.22
C SER A 156 -6.47 -9.69 -1.23
N PHE A 157 -6.83 -8.41 -1.38
CA PHE A 157 -7.74 -7.69 -0.50
C PHE A 157 -9.06 -7.34 -1.21
N ASP A 158 -9.45 -8.15 -2.20
CA ASP A 158 -10.48 -7.78 -3.19
C ASP A 158 -11.92 -7.95 -2.71
N SER A 159 -12.14 -8.57 -1.55
CA SER A 159 -13.51 -8.76 -1.03
C SER A 159 -13.95 -7.58 -0.17
N ASP A 160 -15.06 -6.95 -0.58
CA ASP A 160 -15.78 -5.92 0.19
C ASP A 160 -16.37 -6.48 1.51
N ASP A 161 -16.39 -7.80 1.66
CA ASP A 161 -16.96 -8.54 2.79
C ASP A 161 -15.97 -8.74 3.95
N GLY A 162 -14.76 -8.17 3.87
CA GLY A 162 -13.75 -8.32 4.92
C GLY A 162 -13.17 -9.73 5.00
N GLN A 163 -12.93 -10.37 3.85
CA GLN A 163 -12.16 -11.61 3.77
C GLN A 163 -10.81 -11.33 3.10
N ILE A 164 -9.83 -12.20 3.35
CA ILE A 164 -8.52 -12.14 2.69
C ILE A 164 -8.40 -13.36 1.79
N THR A 165 -8.15 -13.14 0.51
CA THR A 165 -7.87 -14.23 -0.43
C THR A 165 -6.38 -14.53 -0.38
N VAL A 166 -6.01 -15.76 -0.04
CA VAL A 166 -4.62 -16.24 -0.12
C VAL A 166 -4.49 -17.09 -1.37
N TYR A 167 -3.56 -16.74 -2.25
CA TYR A 167 -3.28 -17.49 -3.48
C TYR A 167 -1.88 -18.08 -3.45
N PHE A 168 -1.70 -19.18 -4.18
CA PHE A 168 -0.42 -19.85 -4.33
C PHE A 168 -0.09 -20.06 -5.79
N THR A 169 1.20 -20.06 -6.06
CA THR A 169 1.74 -20.10 -7.42
C THR A 169 2.86 -21.11 -7.50
N LYS A 170 3.02 -21.73 -8.65
CA LYS A 170 4.16 -22.60 -8.97
C LYS A 170 4.77 -22.14 -10.27
N ASN A 171 6.06 -21.83 -10.24
CA ASN A 171 6.85 -21.45 -11.42
C ASN A 171 6.26 -20.30 -12.25
N GLY A 172 5.63 -19.30 -11.61
CA GLY A 172 5.03 -18.19 -12.36
C GLY A 172 3.56 -18.39 -12.75
N GLU A 173 2.95 -19.56 -12.46
CA GLU A 173 1.52 -19.81 -12.70
C GLU A 173 0.73 -19.96 -11.39
N GLU A 174 -0.47 -19.38 -11.31
CA GLU A 174 -1.37 -19.57 -10.15
C GLU A 174 -1.93 -21.00 -10.14
N ILE A 175 -1.76 -21.69 -9.01
CA ILE A 175 -2.29 -23.03 -8.79
C ILE A 175 -3.74 -22.95 -8.26
N GLY A 176 -4.02 -21.92 -7.46
CA GLY A 176 -5.34 -21.62 -6.94
C GLY A 176 -5.29 -20.67 -5.75
N SER A 177 -6.47 -20.45 -5.15
CA SER A 177 -6.65 -19.57 -4.01
C SER A 177 -7.64 -20.11 -2.99
N VAL A 178 -7.60 -19.54 -1.79
CA VAL A 178 -8.51 -19.85 -0.68
C VAL A 178 -8.88 -18.56 0.05
N GLU A 179 -10.15 -18.42 0.39
CA GLU A 179 -10.62 -17.34 1.24
C GLU A 179 -10.42 -17.73 2.71
N ILE A 180 -9.81 -16.82 3.47
CA ILE A 180 -9.71 -16.92 4.92
C ILE A 180 -10.42 -15.71 5.56
N PRO A 181 -11.06 -15.88 6.72
CA PRO A 181 -11.62 -14.76 7.46
C PRO A 181 -10.55 -13.68 7.65
N ALA A 182 -10.88 -12.40 7.48
CA ALA A 182 -9.94 -11.35 7.85
C ALA A 182 -9.67 -11.47 9.36
N SER A 183 -8.46 -11.92 9.68
CA SER A 183 -8.01 -12.02 11.05
C SER A 183 -7.68 -10.62 11.57
N PRO A 184 -7.93 -10.31 12.85
CA PRO A 184 -7.33 -9.16 13.50
C PRO A 184 -5.79 -9.29 13.60
N GLU A 185 -5.24 -10.48 13.37
CA GLU A 185 -3.81 -10.76 13.40
C GLU A 185 -3.17 -10.64 12.03
N ASP A 186 -1.99 -10.00 11.98
CA ASP A 186 -1.20 -9.92 10.76
C ASP A 186 -0.69 -11.31 10.34
N LEU A 187 -0.64 -11.56 9.01
CA LEU A 187 -0.16 -12.82 8.43
C LEU A 187 1.30 -12.72 7.99
N TYR A 188 2.13 -13.64 8.49
CA TYR A 188 3.58 -13.65 8.29
C TYR A 188 3.99 -14.76 7.32
N PRO A 189 4.82 -14.46 6.31
CA PRO A 189 5.51 -15.47 5.51
C PRO A 189 6.22 -16.49 6.40
N ALA A 190 5.97 -17.76 6.13
CA ALA A 190 6.56 -18.88 6.83
C ALA A 190 6.96 -20.00 5.89
N VAL A 191 8.04 -20.68 6.26
CA VAL A 191 8.55 -21.88 5.59
C VAL A 191 8.76 -22.95 6.65
N GLY A 192 8.27 -24.15 6.41
CA GLY A 192 8.55 -25.29 7.27
C GLY A 192 9.21 -26.44 6.50
N MET A 193 9.95 -27.27 7.23
CA MET A 193 10.78 -28.38 6.74
C MET A 193 10.73 -29.53 7.75
N HIS A 194 10.84 -30.78 7.28
CA HIS A 194 10.71 -31.96 8.13
C HIS A 194 11.58 -33.14 7.69
N SER A 195 12.60 -32.90 6.86
CA SER A 195 13.57 -33.95 6.54
C SER A 195 14.96 -33.45 6.23
N LEU A 196 15.94 -34.31 6.49
CA LEU A 196 17.36 -34.04 6.24
C LEU A 196 17.59 -33.67 4.77
N GLY A 197 18.41 -32.64 4.56
CA GLY A 197 18.80 -32.15 3.23
C GLY A 197 17.84 -31.14 2.62
N GLU A 198 16.68 -30.86 3.21
CA GLU A 198 15.77 -29.83 2.69
C GLU A 198 16.42 -28.44 2.74
N GLU A 199 16.41 -27.75 1.59
CA GLU A 199 17.02 -26.44 1.42
C GLU A 199 16.21 -25.59 0.42
N VAL A 200 15.98 -24.33 0.77
CA VAL A 200 15.29 -23.36 -0.09
C VAL A 200 15.98 -22.00 -0.08
N VAL A 201 15.68 -21.20 -1.09
CA VAL A 201 16.00 -19.76 -1.15
C VAL A 201 14.71 -18.97 -1.04
N LEU A 202 14.64 -18.08 -0.05
CA LEU A 202 13.48 -17.25 0.27
C LEU A 202 13.63 -15.85 -0.32
N ASP A 203 12.69 -15.43 -1.17
CA ASP A 203 12.60 -14.06 -1.67
C ASP A 203 11.37 -13.34 -1.10
N LEU A 204 11.59 -12.54 -0.05
CA LEU A 204 10.56 -11.69 0.59
C LEU A 204 10.24 -10.41 -0.20
N ASN A 205 10.91 -10.17 -1.32
CA ASN A 205 10.70 -9.02 -2.19
C ASN A 205 10.18 -9.42 -3.58
N ALA A 206 9.84 -10.69 -3.79
CA ALA A 206 9.30 -11.16 -5.06
C ALA A 206 8.06 -10.36 -5.47
N GLU A 207 7.96 -10.07 -6.76
CA GLU A 207 6.81 -9.41 -7.36
C GLU A 207 6.04 -10.43 -8.20
N TRP A 208 4.79 -10.67 -7.85
CA TRP A 208 3.89 -11.42 -8.71
C TRP A 208 3.33 -10.48 -9.78
N ARG A 209 3.68 -10.76 -11.05
CA ARG A 209 3.03 -10.16 -12.21
C ARG A 209 2.03 -11.18 -12.71
N MET A 210 0.74 -10.88 -12.61
CA MET A 210 -0.26 -11.66 -13.33
C MET A 210 0.10 -11.56 -14.82
N GLU A 211 0.36 -12.67 -15.50
CA GLU A 211 0.65 -12.75 -16.95
C GLU A 211 -0.58 -12.41 -17.82
N GLU A 212 -1.28 -11.33 -17.48
CA GLU A 212 -2.18 -10.57 -18.36
C GLU A 212 -1.62 -9.17 -18.66
N ASP A 213 -0.37 -8.86 -18.28
CA ASP A 213 0.27 -7.55 -18.48
C ASP A 213 1.24 -7.49 -19.69
N ASP A 214 1.23 -8.51 -20.57
CA ASP A 214 2.09 -8.55 -21.78
C ASP A 214 1.45 -7.87 -23.01
N GLY A 215 0.56 -6.90 -22.79
CA GLY A 215 -0.11 -6.16 -23.87
C GLY A 215 -0.52 -4.72 -23.57
N GLN A 216 -0.36 -4.24 -22.33
CA GLN A 216 -0.48 -2.83 -22.02
C GLN A 216 0.74 -2.41 -21.23
N MET A 217 1.56 -1.57 -21.85
CA MET A 217 2.43 -0.68 -21.11
C MET A 217 1.55 0.13 -20.15
N ILE A 218 1.37 -0.31 -18.90
CA ILE A 218 0.74 0.51 -17.86
C ILE A 218 1.73 1.61 -17.53
N VAL A 219 1.64 2.70 -18.28
CA VAL A 219 1.90 4.02 -17.71
C VAL A 219 0.92 4.12 -16.56
N ASP A 220 1.41 4.18 -15.31
CA ASP A 220 0.62 4.30 -14.07
C ASP A 220 -0.50 5.31 -14.32
N SER A 221 -1.69 4.80 -14.66
CA SER A 221 -2.63 5.66 -15.35
C SER A 221 -3.32 6.57 -14.36
N HIS A 222 -3.15 6.39 -13.03
CA HIS A 222 -3.82 7.15 -11.97
C HIS A 222 -5.33 7.40 -12.21
N GLU A 223 -5.96 6.73 -13.19
CA GLU A 223 -7.33 6.96 -13.62
C GLU A 223 -8.31 6.51 -12.54
N GLU A 224 -7.93 5.45 -11.80
CA GLU A 224 -8.68 4.90 -10.68
C GLU A 224 -8.58 5.73 -9.38
N ASP A 225 -7.60 6.64 -9.29
CA ASP A 225 -7.47 7.52 -8.13
C ASP A 225 -8.53 8.62 -8.11
N TRP A 226 -9.25 8.85 -9.21
CA TRP A 226 -10.34 9.82 -9.31
C TRP A 226 -11.71 9.09 -9.27
N SER A 227 -12.62 9.53 -8.39
CA SER A 227 -13.93 8.88 -8.23
C SER A 227 -15.12 9.72 -8.71
N ARG A 228 -14.97 11.05 -8.71
CA ARG A 228 -16.02 11.98 -9.15
C ARG A 228 -15.44 12.94 -10.16
N LEU A 229 -15.77 12.68 -11.43
CA LEU A 229 -15.41 13.52 -12.56
C LEU A 229 -16.66 14.24 -13.06
N HIS A 230 -16.52 15.52 -13.37
CA HIS A 230 -17.52 16.33 -14.05
C HIS A 230 -16.80 17.23 -15.03
N ASP A 231 -17.12 17.11 -16.32
CA ASP A 231 -16.50 17.89 -17.39
C ASP A 231 -14.95 17.86 -17.38
N VAL A 232 -14.38 16.78 -16.86
CA VAL A 232 -12.95 16.46 -16.85
C VAL A 232 -12.79 15.03 -17.32
N LYS A 233 -11.83 14.80 -18.22
CA LYS A 233 -11.37 13.48 -18.65
C LYS A 233 -10.03 13.18 -18.01
N VAL A 234 -9.85 11.96 -17.54
CA VAL A 234 -8.55 11.45 -17.09
C VAL A 234 -7.96 10.58 -18.19
N THR A 235 -6.68 10.72 -18.48
CA THR A 235 -5.96 9.87 -19.43
C THR A 235 -4.54 9.70 -18.94
N GLY A 236 -4.25 8.56 -18.31
CA GLY A 236 -3.07 8.46 -17.49
C GLY A 236 -3.07 9.51 -16.37
N THR A 237 -1.90 10.02 -16.01
CA THR A 237 -1.76 11.07 -14.99
C THR A 237 -2.35 12.43 -15.38
N LEU A 238 -2.88 12.56 -16.61
CA LEU A 238 -3.40 13.79 -17.20
C LEU A 238 -4.88 14.01 -16.85
N LEU A 239 -5.20 15.15 -16.26
CA LEU A 239 -6.55 15.69 -16.17
C LEU A 239 -6.75 16.72 -17.27
N GLU A 240 -7.75 16.51 -18.13
CA GLU A 240 -8.11 17.42 -19.21
C GLU A 240 -9.53 17.96 -19.01
N TYR A 241 -9.69 19.28 -19.01
CA TYR A 241 -11.02 19.90 -19.00
C TYR A 241 -11.73 19.71 -20.34
N MET A 242 -12.95 19.16 -20.29
CA MET A 242 -13.80 18.82 -21.43
C MET A 242 -15.11 19.63 -21.48
N GLY A 243 -15.29 20.58 -20.55
CA GLY A 243 -16.48 21.40 -20.48
C GLY A 243 -16.52 22.52 -21.52
N LYS A 244 -17.62 23.29 -21.49
CA LYS A 244 -17.89 24.33 -22.50
C LYS A 244 -17.17 25.65 -22.25
N GLY A 245 -16.79 25.94 -21.00
CA GLY A 245 -16.08 27.16 -20.59
C GLY A 245 -16.80 28.48 -20.89
N LYS A 246 -18.15 28.49 -21.01
CA LYS A 246 -18.92 29.67 -21.42
C LYS A 246 -19.33 30.55 -20.23
N GLY A 247 -19.39 30.01 -19.03
CA GLY A 247 -19.75 30.75 -17.82
C GLY A 247 -19.16 30.17 -16.54
N ILE A 248 -19.37 30.88 -15.43
CA ILE A 248 -18.84 30.55 -14.09
C ILE A 248 -19.37 29.21 -13.51
N MET A 249 -20.38 28.62 -14.15
CA MET A 249 -20.96 27.33 -13.79
C MET A 249 -20.40 26.17 -14.62
N ASP A 250 -19.69 26.45 -15.72
CA ASP A 250 -19.08 25.42 -16.57
C ASP A 250 -17.75 24.96 -15.96
N VAL A 251 -17.77 24.52 -14.71
CA VAL A 251 -16.57 24.11 -13.96
C VAL A 251 -16.34 22.62 -14.14
N GLY A 252 -15.09 22.26 -14.46
CA GLY A 252 -14.64 20.89 -14.39
C GLY A 252 -14.23 20.51 -12.97
N LEU A 253 -14.72 19.38 -12.46
CA LEU A 253 -14.30 18.83 -11.17
C LEU A 253 -13.68 17.46 -11.37
N ALA A 254 -12.50 17.27 -10.77
CA ALA A 254 -11.95 15.96 -10.49
C ALA A 254 -11.75 15.84 -8.98
N GLN A 255 -12.37 14.84 -8.35
CA GLN A 255 -12.21 14.55 -6.93
C GLN A 255 -11.71 13.13 -6.70
N ALA A 256 -10.65 13.02 -5.90
CA ALA A 256 -10.00 11.75 -5.59
C ALA A 256 -10.96 10.76 -4.91
N ARG A 257 -10.77 9.46 -5.18
CA ARG A 257 -11.52 8.33 -4.60
C ARG A 257 -11.28 8.17 -3.11
N ARG A 258 -10.06 8.42 -2.67
CA ARG A 258 -9.64 8.23 -1.27
C ARG A 258 -9.34 9.59 -0.63
N PRO A 259 -9.82 9.85 0.59
CA PRO A 259 -9.44 11.06 1.32
C PRO A 259 -7.95 11.01 1.70
N LEU A 260 -7.36 12.19 1.87
CA LEU A 260 -6.07 12.30 2.54
C LEU A 260 -6.15 11.72 3.95
N ASN A 261 -5.05 11.13 4.40
CA ASN A 261 -4.91 10.48 5.71
C ASN A 261 -3.47 10.64 6.21
N PRO A 262 -3.14 10.29 7.46
CA PRO A 262 -1.79 10.51 8.01
C PRO A 262 -0.65 9.91 7.17
N ARG A 263 -0.91 8.87 6.37
CA ARG A 263 0.08 8.24 5.48
C ARG A 263 0.19 8.90 4.10
N PHE A 264 -0.90 9.51 3.63
CA PHE A 264 -1.03 10.14 2.32
C PHE A 264 -1.72 11.49 2.53
N HIS A 265 -0.92 12.48 2.92
CA HIS A 265 -1.41 13.75 3.43
C HIS A 265 -0.98 14.95 2.58
N TYR A 266 -0.45 14.71 1.38
CA TYR A 266 0.06 15.74 0.47
C TYR A 266 0.03 15.25 -0.98
N TYR A 267 -0.34 16.12 -1.93
CA TYR A 267 -0.34 15.84 -3.36
C TYR A 267 -0.03 17.10 -4.17
N GLU A 268 0.47 16.92 -5.39
CA GLU A 268 0.89 18.02 -6.28
C GLU A 268 0.27 17.86 -7.68
N LEU A 269 0.02 18.97 -8.36
CA LEU A 269 -0.37 19.01 -9.77
C LEU A 269 0.57 19.95 -10.54
N GLU A 270 1.08 19.50 -11.68
CA GLU A 270 1.79 20.34 -12.66
C GLU A 270 0.78 20.89 -13.68
N ILE A 271 0.84 22.18 -13.97
CA ILE A 271 0.04 22.82 -15.01
C ILE A 271 0.72 22.60 -16.36
N THR A 272 0.24 21.65 -17.16
CA THR A 272 0.82 21.39 -18.50
C THR A 272 0.21 22.24 -19.62
N ASP A 273 -0.99 22.77 -19.40
CA ASP A 273 -1.65 23.74 -20.26
C ASP A 273 -2.57 24.58 -19.38
N ALA A 274 -2.32 25.88 -19.30
CA ALA A 274 -3.09 26.80 -18.48
C ALA A 274 -4.46 27.15 -19.11
N GLY A 275 -4.69 26.83 -20.39
CA GLY A 275 -5.80 27.35 -21.17
C GLY A 275 -5.79 28.88 -21.27
N GLU A 276 -6.89 29.47 -21.72
CA GLU A 276 -6.95 30.92 -21.99
C GLU A 276 -6.87 31.80 -20.72
N LYS A 277 -7.35 31.29 -19.58
CA LYS A 277 -7.56 32.08 -18.35
C LYS A 277 -6.86 31.53 -17.11
N CYS A 278 -6.29 30.33 -17.17
CA CYS A 278 -5.65 29.66 -16.02
C CYS A 278 -6.58 29.47 -14.80
N TYR A 279 -7.90 29.32 -15.03
CA TYR A 279 -8.87 29.02 -13.97
C TYR A 279 -8.73 27.58 -13.48
N ILE A 280 -7.66 27.34 -12.74
CA ILE A 280 -7.27 26.06 -12.16
C ILE A 280 -7.21 26.26 -10.64
N ALA A 281 -7.84 25.34 -9.90
CA ALA A 281 -7.85 25.39 -8.44
C ALA A 281 -7.47 24.03 -7.85
N LEU A 282 -6.61 24.05 -6.83
CA LEU A 282 -6.11 22.88 -6.12
C LEU A 282 -6.51 22.97 -4.64
N GLY A 283 -7.11 21.90 -4.09
CA GLY A 283 -7.43 21.91 -2.67
C GLY A 283 -8.25 20.73 -2.16
N LEU A 284 -8.76 20.90 -0.95
CA LEU A 284 -9.51 19.87 -0.23
C LEU A 284 -10.99 20.21 -0.22
N ALA A 285 -11.83 19.18 -0.36
CA ALA A 285 -13.27 19.30 -0.30
C ALA A 285 -13.92 18.06 0.32
N ARG A 286 -15.09 18.23 0.96
CA ARG A 286 -15.89 17.10 1.44
C ARG A 286 -16.33 16.20 0.27
N ARG A 287 -16.63 14.93 0.58
CA ARG A 287 -17.03 13.91 -0.40
C ARG A 287 -18.26 14.32 -1.24
N ASP A 288 -19.15 15.11 -0.67
CA ASP A 288 -20.40 15.58 -1.26
C ASP A 288 -20.29 16.96 -1.93
N TYR A 289 -19.07 17.45 -2.23
CA TYR A 289 -18.87 18.77 -2.81
C TYR A 289 -19.63 18.94 -4.14
N PRO A 290 -20.23 20.13 -4.39
CA PRO A 290 -20.90 20.43 -5.66
C PRO A 290 -19.95 20.29 -6.85
N LYS A 291 -20.40 19.60 -7.89
CA LYS A 291 -19.55 19.26 -9.05
C LYS A 291 -19.34 20.43 -10.02
N ASP A 292 -20.22 21.42 -9.98
CA ASP A 292 -20.30 22.60 -10.84
C ASP A 292 -19.66 23.85 -10.21
N LYS A 293 -18.76 23.65 -9.24
CA LYS A 293 -18.11 24.72 -8.48
C LYS A 293 -16.62 24.43 -8.29
N HIS A 294 -15.80 25.47 -8.35
CA HIS A 294 -14.39 25.34 -7.97
C HIS A 294 -14.27 25.01 -6.48
N PRO A 295 -13.29 24.19 -6.07
CA PRO A 295 -13.00 23.99 -4.65
C PRO A 295 -12.63 25.34 -4.01
N GLY A 296 -12.97 25.52 -2.73
CA GLY A 296 -12.79 26.78 -1.99
C GLY A 296 -14.00 27.72 -2.02
N TRP A 297 -14.90 27.62 -3.00
CA TRP A 297 -16.06 28.53 -3.12
C TRP A 297 -17.24 28.18 -2.20
N ASN A 298 -17.40 26.91 -1.84
CA ASN A 298 -18.53 26.42 -1.03
C ASN A 298 -18.05 25.78 0.28
N LYS A 299 -18.86 25.91 1.34
CA LYS A 299 -18.54 25.40 2.69
C LYS A 299 -18.04 23.95 2.67
N GLY A 300 -17.06 23.67 3.53
CA GLY A 300 -16.43 22.35 3.59
C GLY A 300 -15.36 22.14 2.50
N SER A 301 -14.85 23.21 1.90
CA SER A 301 -13.71 23.16 0.99
C SER A 301 -12.76 24.33 1.20
N ILE A 302 -11.50 24.12 0.84
CA ILE A 302 -10.42 25.10 0.84
C ILE A 302 -9.55 24.86 -0.39
N ALA A 303 -9.18 25.90 -1.12
CA ALA A 303 -8.36 25.74 -2.31
C ALA A 303 -7.53 26.97 -2.65
N TYR A 304 -6.38 26.70 -3.25
CA TYR A 304 -5.52 27.67 -3.88
C TYR A 304 -5.89 27.82 -5.37
N HIS A 305 -6.07 29.05 -5.84
CA HIS A 305 -6.48 29.37 -7.21
C HIS A 305 -5.31 29.96 -8.00
N ALA A 306 -4.95 29.29 -9.10
CA ALA A 306 -3.77 29.60 -9.91
C ALA A 306 -3.87 30.97 -10.62
N ASP A 307 -5.08 31.36 -11.02
CA ASP A 307 -5.32 32.55 -11.83
C ASP A 307 -5.12 33.86 -11.10
N ASP A 308 -5.27 33.89 -9.77
CA ASP A 308 -5.15 35.12 -8.97
C ASP A 308 -4.26 34.98 -7.74
N GLY A 309 -3.75 33.78 -7.45
CA GLY A 309 -2.87 33.52 -6.31
C GLY A 309 -3.58 33.63 -4.96
N LYS A 310 -4.93 33.51 -4.94
CA LYS A 310 -5.70 33.61 -3.70
C LYS A 310 -6.07 32.25 -3.12
N LEU A 311 -6.27 32.27 -1.81
CA LEU A 311 -6.82 31.17 -1.04
C LEU A 311 -8.32 31.39 -0.81
N PHE A 312 -9.13 30.43 -1.21
CA PHE A 312 -10.57 30.44 -0.99
C PHE A 312 -10.95 29.41 0.06
N HIS A 313 -11.74 29.80 1.06
CA HIS A 313 -12.18 28.91 2.13
C HIS A 313 -13.69 28.97 2.34
N GLY A 314 -14.39 28.06 1.67
CA GLY A 314 -15.84 27.91 1.72
C GLY A 314 -16.65 29.15 1.34
N SER A 315 -16.06 30.03 0.54
CA SER A 315 -16.52 31.39 0.25
C SER A 315 -16.12 31.78 -1.18
N GLY A 316 -16.96 32.54 -1.87
CA GLY A 316 -16.64 33.11 -3.20
C GLY A 316 -15.67 34.30 -3.17
N VAL A 317 -15.20 34.69 -1.98
CA VAL A 317 -14.18 35.72 -1.77
C VAL A 317 -12.91 35.04 -1.27
N GLY A 318 -11.80 35.29 -1.95
CA GLY A 318 -10.48 34.74 -1.63
C GLY A 318 -9.55 35.77 -1.01
N ASP A 319 -8.64 35.31 -0.17
CA ASP A 319 -7.61 36.10 0.49
C ASP A 319 -6.26 36.00 -0.26
N PRO A 320 -5.45 37.07 -0.32
CA PRO A 320 -4.09 36.98 -0.87
C PRO A 320 -3.28 35.89 -0.15
N PHE A 321 -2.67 34.98 -0.90
CA PHE A 321 -1.95 33.85 -0.33
C PHE A 321 -0.58 33.62 -0.98
N GLY A 322 -0.54 33.48 -2.30
CA GLY A 322 0.66 33.11 -3.04
C GLY A 322 0.74 33.77 -4.42
N PRO A 323 1.77 33.44 -5.21
CA PRO A 323 1.94 33.95 -6.56
C PRO A 323 0.99 33.26 -7.56
N ARG A 324 0.50 33.99 -8.56
CA ARG A 324 -0.21 33.37 -9.69
C ARG A 324 0.65 32.26 -10.32
N CYS A 325 0.02 31.17 -10.73
CA CYS A 325 0.67 30.05 -11.40
C CYS A 325 0.46 30.11 -12.92
N PHE A 326 1.37 29.51 -13.67
CA PHE A 326 1.40 29.46 -15.12
C PHE A 326 1.71 28.04 -15.62
N GLU A 327 1.67 27.85 -16.93
CA GLU A 327 2.12 26.61 -17.56
C GLU A 327 3.57 26.28 -17.16
N GLY A 328 3.79 25.04 -16.71
CA GLY A 328 5.03 24.52 -16.14
C GLY A 328 5.13 24.60 -14.61
N ASP A 329 4.26 25.36 -13.94
CA ASP A 329 4.29 25.46 -12.48
C ASP A 329 3.68 24.23 -11.79
N ILE A 330 4.20 23.91 -10.61
CA ILE A 330 3.71 22.83 -9.74
C ILE A 330 2.99 23.44 -8.54
N MET A 331 1.73 23.07 -8.36
CA MET A 331 0.91 23.45 -7.22
C MET A 331 0.83 22.30 -6.22
N GLY A 332 0.99 22.58 -4.92
CA GLY A 332 0.96 21.57 -3.86
C GLY A 332 -0.17 21.77 -2.85
N CYS A 333 -0.76 20.68 -2.36
CA CYS A 333 -1.76 20.71 -1.30
C CYS A 333 -1.54 19.57 -0.30
N GLY A 334 -1.49 19.91 0.99
CA GLY A 334 -1.41 18.93 2.07
C GLY A 334 -2.20 19.31 3.31
N ILE A 335 -2.34 18.34 4.20
CA ILE A 335 -3.08 18.48 5.46
C ILE A 335 -2.25 17.91 6.61
N MET A 336 -2.18 18.63 7.72
CA MET A 336 -1.51 18.16 8.92
C MET A 336 -2.52 17.51 9.86
N PHE A 337 -2.27 16.22 10.17
CA PHE A 337 -3.06 15.46 11.13
C PHE A 337 -2.45 15.55 12.54
N PRO A 338 -3.27 15.72 13.60
CA PRO A 338 -2.84 15.57 14.98
C PRO A 338 -2.18 14.20 15.24
N ARG A 339 -1.27 14.13 16.23
CA ARG A 339 -0.57 12.88 16.59
C ARG A 339 -1.52 11.81 17.15
N ASP A 340 -2.66 12.25 17.67
CA ASP A 340 -3.75 11.47 18.26
C ASP A 340 -4.99 11.40 17.34
N PHE A 341 -4.85 11.79 16.07
CA PHE A 341 -5.93 11.68 15.10
C PHE A 341 -6.42 10.23 14.99
N SER A 342 -7.69 10.01 15.35
CA SER A 342 -8.40 8.75 15.20
C SER A 342 -9.56 8.93 14.23
N VAL A 343 -9.70 8.01 13.28
CA VAL A 343 -10.78 8.04 12.28
C VAL A 343 -12.14 7.73 12.93
N ASP A 344 -12.15 7.01 14.05
CA ASP A 344 -13.35 6.50 14.72
C ASP A 344 -13.81 7.36 15.91
N GLY A 345 -12.99 8.33 16.33
CA GLY A 345 -13.33 9.26 17.39
C GLY A 345 -13.93 10.54 16.82
N GLY A 346 -15.11 10.96 17.30
CA GLY A 346 -15.70 12.27 17.01
C GLY A 346 -14.93 13.46 17.60
N GLY A 347 -13.59 13.40 17.63
CA GLY A 347 -12.68 14.35 18.26
C GLY A 347 -11.75 15.03 17.25
N GLU A 348 -11.67 16.35 17.40
CA GLU A 348 -10.83 17.38 16.76
C GLU A 348 -10.54 17.32 15.25
N ARG A 349 -10.87 18.44 14.60
CA ARG A 349 -10.67 18.67 13.16
C ARG A 349 -9.17 18.79 12.86
N PRO A 350 -8.70 18.32 11.68
CA PRO A 350 -7.33 18.57 11.24
C PRO A 350 -7.01 20.07 11.34
N HIS A 351 -5.86 20.42 11.93
CA HIS A 351 -5.59 21.79 12.37
C HIS A 351 -5.08 22.72 11.26
N VAL A 352 -4.43 22.20 10.23
CA VAL A 352 -3.76 23.05 9.23
C VAL A 352 -3.75 22.39 7.85
N VAL A 353 -4.14 23.15 6.85
CA VAL A 353 -3.96 22.82 5.43
C VAL A 353 -2.79 23.65 4.92
N SER A 354 -1.82 22.98 4.31
CA SER A 354 -0.68 23.58 3.64
C SER A 354 -0.97 23.64 2.15
N LEU A 355 -0.78 24.81 1.53
CA LEU A 355 -0.87 25.02 0.09
C LEU A 355 0.41 25.73 -0.33
N SER A 356 1.02 25.34 -1.45
CA SER A 356 2.33 25.83 -1.89
C SER A 356 2.38 26.06 -3.39
#